data_AF-A0A330HTJ9-F1
#
_entry.id   AF-A0A330HTJ9-F1
#
_cell.length_a   1.000
_cell.length_b   1.000
_cell.length_c   1.000
_cell.angle_alpha   90.00
_cell.angle_beta   90.00
_cell.angle_gamma   90.00
#
_symmetry.space_group_name_H-M   'P 1'
#
loop_
_entity.id
_entity.type
_entity.pdbx_description
1 polymer ?
#
loop_
_entity_poly.entity_id
_entity_poly.type
_entity_poly.pdbx_seq_one_letter_code
_entity_poly.pdbx_strand_id
1 'polypeptide(L)'
;MDLDTLVIEVKPQYGHGWFIAGEHRFEVPAPFSVKVETSQLESSQPRVWTGIVLTEGHEFEGCRLTLTPRHVEWSGIVNILIEADRLTSGFGEIVSLPPQDVSI
;
A
#
# COMPACT_ATOMS: atom_id res chain seq x y z
N MET A 1 -1.65 1.93 -24.68
CA MET A 1 -2.50 1.59 -23.52
C MET A 1 -1.79 2.20 -22.34
N ASP A 2 -2.30 3.32 -21.86
CA ASP A 2 -1.77 3.92 -20.64
C ASP A 2 -2.09 2.96 -19.50
N LEU A 3 -1.07 2.61 -18.72
CA LEU A 3 -1.24 1.84 -17.50
C LEU A 3 -2.00 2.76 -16.56
N ASP A 4 -3.25 2.46 -16.22
CA ASP A 4 -4.02 3.29 -15.31
C ASP A 4 -3.31 3.32 -13.95
N THR A 5 -2.68 4.44 -13.63
CA THR A 5 -2.05 4.64 -12.33
C THR A 5 -3.06 5.20 -11.37
N LEU A 6 -3.12 4.65 -10.17
CA LEU A 6 -4.07 5.03 -9.13
C LEU A 6 -3.33 5.62 -7.94
N VAL A 7 -3.86 6.68 -7.34
CA VAL A 7 -3.36 7.20 -6.06
C VAL A 7 -4.30 6.77 -4.96
N ILE A 8 -3.80 6.00 -3.99
CA ILE A 8 -4.56 5.51 -2.85
C ILE A 8 -3.99 6.05 -1.54
N GLU A 9 -4.85 6.24 -0.56
CA GLU A 9 -4.41 6.54 0.81
C GLU A 9 -4.38 5.27 1.64
N VAL A 10 -3.23 5.01 2.26
CA VAL A 10 -3.01 3.89 3.16
C VAL A 10 -2.92 4.42 4.58
N LYS A 11 -3.79 3.92 5.45
CA LYS A 11 -3.76 4.17 6.89
C LYS A 11 -3.15 2.96 7.59
N PRO A 12 -1.91 3.05 8.10
CA PRO A 12 -1.34 2.01 8.94
C PRO A 12 -2.25 1.66 10.11
N GLN A 13 -2.43 0.37 10.38
CA GLN A 13 -3.26 -0.12 11.48
C GLN A 13 -2.42 -0.23 12.75
N TYR A 14 -3.00 0.14 13.90
CA TYR A 14 -2.34 0.09 15.19
C TYR A 14 -1.99 -1.35 15.61
N GLY A 15 -0.81 -1.58 16.20
CA GLY A 15 -0.42 -2.85 16.84
C GLY A 15 1.01 -3.32 16.50
N HIS A 16 1.37 -4.52 17.00
CA HIS A 16 2.67 -5.21 16.79
C HIS A 16 2.92 -5.68 15.34
N GLY A 17 2.43 -4.94 14.35
CA GLY A 17 2.45 -5.35 12.95
C GLY A 17 3.64 -4.84 12.15
N TRP A 18 4.27 -3.74 12.58
CA TRP A 18 5.38 -3.14 11.83
C TRP A 18 6.72 -3.74 12.23
N PHE A 19 7.49 -4.14 11.23
CA PHE A 19 8.82 -4.72 11.39
C PHE A 19 9.79 -3.99 10.48
N ILE A 20 10.97 -3.67 10.98
CA ILE A 20 12.10 -3.17 10.18
C ILE A 20 13.19 -4.22 10.27
N ALA A 21 13.60 -4.77 9.12
CA ALA A 21 14.58 -5.86 9.06
C ALA A 21 14.22 -7.06 9.98
N GLY A 22 12.92 -7.33 10.18
CA GLY A 22 12.43 -8.41 11.04
C GLY A 22 12.32 -8.06 12.53
N GLU A 23 12.73 -6.86 12.95
CA GLU A 23 12.58 -6.40 14.33
C GLU A 23 11.31 -5.58 14.52
N HIS A 24 10.59 -5.80 15.62
CA HIS A 24 9.36 -5.07 15.92
C HIS A 24 9.60 -3.57 16.07
N ARG A 25 8.77 -2.79 15.37
CA ARG A 25 8.65 -1.36 15.57
C ARG A 25 7.52 -1.07 16.55
N PHE A 26 7.81 -0.27 17.58
CA PHE A 26 6.81 0.11 18.59
C PHE A 26 5.88 1.22 18.10
N GLU A 27 6.37 2.09 17.23
CA GLU A 27 5.60 3.19 16.64
C GLU A 27 5.05 2.79 15.27
N VAL A 28 3.76 3.00 15.09
CA VAL A 28 3.08 2.79 13.82
C VAL A 28 3.34 4.02 12.93
N PRO A 29 3.70 3.85 11.65
CA PRO A 29 3.90 4.96 10.74
C PRO A 29 2.64 5.82 10.57
N ALA A 30 2.82 7.08 10.19
CA ALA A 30 1.71 7.95 9.84
C ALA A 30 0.99 7.44 8.57
N PRO A 31 -0.25 7.86 8.31
CA PRO A 31 -0.90 7.61 7.02
C PRO A 31 -0.11 8.22 5.86
N PHE A 32 -0.14 7.55 4.71
CA PHE A 32 0.57 8.01 3.51
C PHE A 32 -0.18 7.67 2.21
N SER A 33 0.04 8.49 1.20
CA SER A 33 -0.49 8.31 -0.15
C SER A 33 0.49 7.49 -0.99
N VAL A 34 -0.04 6.62 -1.84
CA VAL A 34 0.73 5.72 -2.70
C VAL A 34 0.23 5.82 -4.13
N LYS A 35 1.14 5.99 -5.09
CA LYS A 35 0.84 5.77 -6.50
C LYS A 35 1.08 4.32 -6.86
N VAL A 36 0.03 3.57 -7.20
CA VAL A 36 0.10 2.16 -7.58
C VAL A 36 -0.24 1.94 -9.06
N GLU A 37 0.39 0.93 -9.67
CA GLU A 37 0.05 0.47 -11.01
C GLU A 37 -1.11 -0.54 -10.96
N THR A 38 -2.13 -0.37 -11.80
CA THR A 38 -3.33 -1.25 -11.82
C THR A 38 -3.35 -2.23 -12.99
N SER A 39 -2.34 -2.18 -13.86
CA SER A 39 -2.26 -2.94 -15.11
C SER A 39 -2.13 -4.46 -14.98
N GLN A 40 -2.00 -4.97 -13.75
CA GLN A 40 -1.89 -6.42 -13.47
C GLN A 40 -3.11 -7.01 -12.75
N LEU A 41 -4.26 -6.32 -12.77
CA LEU A 41 -5.51 -6.80 -12.17
C LEU A 41 -6.20 -7.86 -13.03
N GLU A 42 -5.49 -8.93 -13.40
CA GLU A 42 -6.14 -10.11 -13.98
C GLU A 42 -6.96 -10.83 -12.90
N SER A 43 -8.20 -11.17 -13.23
CA SER A 43 -9.29 -11.49 -12.31
C SER A 43 -9.22 -12.88 -11.64
N SER A 44 -8.04 -13.41 -11.33
CA SER A 44 -7.94 -14.78 -10.78
C SER A 44 -6.83 -15.04 -9.75
N GLN A 45 -6.01 -14.05 -9.41
CA GLN A 45 -4.95 -14.19 -8.40
C GLN A 45 -5.10 -13.14 -7.29
N PRO A 46 -4.51 -13.34 -6.09
CA PRO A 46 -4.43 -12.28 -5.09
C PRO A 46 -3.88 -11.01 -5.75
N ARG A 47 -4.66 -9.93 -5.73
CA ARG A 47 -4.29 -8.67 -6.36
C ARG A 47 -3.02 -8.17 -5.67
N VAL A 48 -1.95 -7.90 -6.40
CA VAL A 48 -0.75 -7.29 -5.83
C VAL A 48 -0.61 -5.91 -6.44
N TRP A 49 -0.52 -4.88 -5.59
CA TRP A 49 -0.27 -3.52 -6.05
C TRP A 49 1.15 -3.12 -5.71
N THR A 50 1.92 -2.75 -6.72
CA THR A 50 3.25 -2.17 -6.52
C THR A 50 3.20 -0.68 -6.80
N GLY A 51 3.86 0.10 -5.96
CA GLY A 51 3.77 1.54 -6.04
C GLY A 51 4.89 2.28 -5.31
N ILE A 52 4.73 3.60 -5.23
CA ILE A 52 5.68 4.52 -4.60
C ILE A 52 4.92 5.42 -3.61
N VAL A 53 5.49 5.63 -2.43
CA VAL A 53 4.95 6.57 -1.42
C VAL A 53 5.17 8.02 -1.86
N LEU A 54 4.11 8.83 -1.81
CA LEU A 54 4.10 10.21 -2.31
C LEU A 54 4.03 11.28 -1.22
N THR A 55 3.72 10.92 0.03
CA THR A 55 3.50 11.90 1.10
C THR A 55 4.80 12.61 1.46
N GLU A 56 4.86 13.91 1.14
CA GLU A 56 6.02 14.76 1.43
C GLU A 56 6.36 14.79 2.92
N GLY A 57 7.64 14.62 3.24
CA GLY A 57 8.16 14.58 4.60
C GLY A 57 7.85 13.29 5.36
N HIS A 58 7.16 12.32 4.75
CA HIS A 58 6.95 11.01 5.35
C HIS A 58 8.27 10.23 5.38
N GLU A 59 8.50 9.44 6.42
CA GLU A 59 9.72 8.62 6.56
C GLU A 59 9.96 7.58 5.44
N PHE A 60 8.96 7.36 4.58
CA PHE A 60 9.01 6.42 3.47
C PHE A 60 8.82 7.11 2.12
N GLU A 61 8.83 8.44 2.07
CA GLU A 61 8.69 9.20 0.83
C GLU A 61 9.66 8.67 -0.25
N GLY A 62 9.13 8.43 -1.45
CA GLY A 62 9.90 7.90 -2.58
C GLY A 62 10.25 6.41 -2.50
N CYS A 63 9.97 5.73 -1.39
CA CYS A 63 10.24 4.30 -1.26
C CYS A 63 9.24 3.48 -2.10
N ARG A 64 9.73 2.38 -2.66
CA ARG A 64 8.89 1.40 -3.33
C ARG A 64 8.14 0.57 -2.29
N LEU A 65 6.90 0.21 -2.60
CA LEU A 65 6.14 -0.69 -1.77
C LEU A 65 5.31 -1.68 -2.57
N THR A 66 4.90 -2.73 -1.87
CA THR A 66 3.98 -3.75 -2.33
C THR A 66 2.84 -3.87 -1.33
N LEU A 67 1.61 -3.76 -1.82
CA LEU A 67 0.39 -4.00 -1.06
C LEU A 67 -0.23 -5.32 -1.51
N THR A 68 -0.60 -6.16 -0.54
CA THR A 68 -1.32 -7.41 -0.79
C THR A 68 -2.59 -7.43 0.06
N PRO A 69 -3.79 -7.49 -0.53
CA PRO A 69 -5.04 -7.53 0.21
C PRO A 69 -5.13 -8.84 0.97
N ARG A 70 -5.70 -8.78 2.18
CA ARG A 70 -5.96 -9.98 2.98
C ARG A 70 -7.21 -10.74 2.53
N HIS A 71 -8.07 -10.07 1.76
CA HIS A 71 -9.31 -10.61 1.22
C HIS A 71 -9.35 -10.37 -0.31
N VAL A 72 -10.37 -10.91 -1.00
CA VAL A 72 -10.51 -10.78 -2.46
C VAL A 72 -10.96 -9.37 -2.89
N GLU A 73 -11.17 -8.48 -1.92
CA GLU A 73 -11.67 -7.12 -2.12
C GLU A 73 -10.56 -6.15 -2.55
N TRP A 74 -10.98 -5.08 -3.24
CA TRP A 74 -10.13 -4.02 -3.75
C TRP A 74 -9.77 -2.97 -2.69
N SER A 75 -10.60 -2.83 -1.68
CA SER A 75 -10.48 -1.94 -0.53
C SER A 75 -10.38 -2.75 0.76
N GLY A 76 -9.93 -2.12 1.85
CA GLY A 76 -9.84 -2.76 3.16
C GLY A 76 -8.41 -3.08 3.57
N ILE A 77 -8.22 -4.17 4.34
CA ILE A 77 -6.95 -4.47 5.00
C ILE A 77 -5.94 -5.07 4.02
N VAL A 78 -4.75 -4.47 3.99
CA VAL A 78 -3.60 -4.91 3.19
C VAL A 78 -2.40 -5.21 4.08
N ASN A 79 -1.63 -6.21 3.67
CA ASN A 79 -0.23 -6.34 4.07
C ASN A 79 0.58 -5.32 3.27
N ILE A 80 1.54 -4.67 3.94
CA ILE A 80 2.40 -3.65 3.36
C ILE A 80 3.83 -4.17 3.44
N LEU A 81 4.56 -4.10 2.34
CA LEU A 81 6.00 -4.29 2.29
C LEU A 81 6.62 -3.06 1.67
N ILE A 82 7.55 -2.41 2.34
CA ILE A 82 8.25 -1.21 1.90
C ILE A 82 9.73 -1.56 1.74
N GLU A 83 10.24 -1.34 0.54
CA GLU A 83 11.65 -1.43 0.19
C GLU A 83 12.29 -0.04 0.39
N ALA A 84 12.71 0.24 1.62
CA ALA A 84 13.53 1.39 1.98
C ALA A 84 15.00 0.95 2.16
N ASP A 85 15.84 1.77 2.82
CA ASP A 85 17.20 1.38 3.24
C ASP A 85 17.23 0.04 4.00
N ARG A 86 16.12 -0.30 4.66
CA ARG A 86 15.85 -1.62 5.24
C ARG A 86 14.44 -2.06 4.88
N LEU A 87 14.28 -3.35 4.61
CA LEU A 87 12.97 -3.94 4.35
C LEU A 87 12.06 -3.73 5.56
N THR A 88 10.94 -3.07 5.32
CA THR A 88 9.96 -2.76 6.36
C THR A 88 8.62 -3.37 5.98
N SER A 89 7.95 -4.04 6.90
CA SER A 89 6.64 -4.67 6.63
C SER A 89 5.63 -4.32 7.69
N GLY A 90 4.35 -4.23 7.33
CA GLY A 90 3.28 -3.87 8.24
C GLY A 90 1.90 -4.21 7.73
N PHE A 91 0.89 -3.67 8.41
CA PHE A 91 -0.50 -3.76 7.99
C PHE A 91 -1.11 -2.35 7.93
N GLY A 92 -1.99 -2.16 6.97
CA GLY A 92 -2.77 -0.94 6.85
C GLY A 92 -4.10 -1.19 6.19
N GLU A 93 -4.86 -0.12 6.06
CA GLU A 93 -6.16 -0.09 5.43
C GLU A 93 -6.13 0.90 4.28
N ILE A 94 -6.65 0.50 3.11
CA ILE A 94 -6.90 1.42 2.01
C ILE A 94 -8.18 2.20 2.35
N VAL A 95 -8.04 3.49 2.66
CA VAL A 95 -9.15 4.35 3.13
C VAL A 95 -9.73 5.22 2.02
N SER A 96 -8.98 5.45 0.95
CA SER A 96 -9.47 6.17 -0.23
C SER A 96 -8.91 5.53 -1.49
N LEU A 97 -9.81 5.09 -2.35
CA LEU A 97 -9.56 4.93 -3.77
C LEU A 97 -10.02 6.25 -4.43
N PRO A 98 -9.33 6.77 -5.45
CA PRO A 98 -9.87 7.88 -6.20
C PRO A 98 -11.20 7.42 -6.80
N PRO A 99 -12.15 8.34 -7.02
CA PRO A 99 -13.46 8.00 -7.54
C PRO A 99 -13.25 7.20 -8.82
N GLN A 100 -13.59 5.91 -8.75
CA GLN A 100 -13.65 5.11 -9.94
C GLN A 100 -14.88 5.64 -10.69
N ASP A 101 -14.68 6.28 -11.84
CA ASP A 101 -15.72 6.32 -12.86
C ASP A 101 -15.90 4.87 -13.37
N VAL A 102 -16.48 3.99 -12.53
CA VAL A 102 -16.96 2.70 -12.99
C VAL A 102 -18.29 2.96 -13.69
N SER A 103 -18.21 3.44 -14.92
CA SER A 103 -19.29 3.18 -15.86
C SER A 103 -19.22 1.68 -16.18
N ILE A 104 -20.06 0.89 -15.52
CA ILE A 104 -20.42 -0.47 -15.96
C ILE A 104 -21.43 -0.34 -17.10
#